data_AF-A0A1G9FWI0-F1
#
_entry.id   AF-A0A1G9FWI0-F1
#
_cell.length_a   1.000
_cell.length_b   1.000
_cell.length_c   1.000
_cell.angle_alpha   90.00
_cell.angle_beta   90.00
_cell.angle_gamma   90.00
#
_symmetry.space_group_name_H-M   'P 1'
#
loop_
_entity.id
_entity.type
_entity.pdbx_description
1 polymer ?
#
loop_
_entity_poly.entity_id
_entity_poly.type
_entity_poly.pdbx_seq_one_letter_code
_entity_poly.pdbx_strand_id
1 'polypeptide(L)'
;MLEDGWSPDAVIGYLKTRFPYATARLPCTTTLYHWIHIGIMRTKNIDLLEKVSRAPRKTGRHGKANKRKLGTSIEARPKHIEVKNIF
;
A
#
# COMPACT_ATOMS: atom_id res chain seq x y z
N MET A 1 -21.16 12.57 -1.28
CA MET A 1 -19.72 12.59 -0.93
C MET A 1 -19.36 13.85 -0.19
N LEU A 2 -19.48 15.02 -0.83
CA LEU A 2 -19.13 16.30 -0.20
C LEU A 2 -20.01 16.64 1.00
N GLU A 3 -21.32 16.42 0.88
CA GLU A 3 -22.29 16.76 1.94
C GLU A 3 -22.43 15.62 2.96
N ASP A 4 -22.53 14.37 2.50
CA ASP A 4 -22.77 13.21 3.38
C ASP A 4 -21.49 12.55 3.93
N GLY A 5 -20.30 12.99 3.53
CA GLY A 5 -19.02 12.37 3.93
C GLY A 5 -18.80 10.94 3.40
N TRP A 6 -19.57 10.48 2.40
CA TRP A 6 -19.46 9.11 1.88
C TRP A 6 -18.15 8.87 1.12
N SER A 7 -17.54 7.71 1.36
CA SER A 7 -16.39 7.23 0.58
C SER A 7 -16.82 6.80 -0.84
N PRO A 8 -15.88 6.77 -1.81
CA PRO A 8 -16.15 6.25 -3.17
C PRO A 8 -16.75 4.85 -3.22
N ASP A 9 -16.28 3.96 -2.34
CA ASP A 9 -16.83 2.62 -2.21
C ASP A 9 -18.26 2.63 -1.66
N ALA A 10 -18.55 3.47 -0.67
CA ALA A 10 -19.89 3.59 -0.10
C ALA A 10 -20.91 4.10 -1.12
N VAL A 11 -20.54 5.09 -1.94
CA VAL A 11 -21.39 5.60 -3.04
C VAL A 11 -21.70 4.51 -4.06
N ILE A 12 -20.69 3.75 -4.48
CA ILE A 12 -20.89 2.66 -5.46
C ILE A 12 -21.74 1.54 -4.88
N GLY A 13 -21.50 1.15 -3.63
CA GLY A 13 -22.32 0.16 -2.92
C GLY A 13 -23.78 0.59 -2.86
N TYR A 14 -24.02 1.84 -2.45
CA TYR A 14 -25.36 2.42 -2.39
C TYR A 14 -26.05 2.45 -3.76
N LEU A 15 -25.34 2.86 -4.81
CA LEU A 15 -25.89 2.91 -6.17
C LEU A 15 -26.22 1.52 -6.70
N LYS A 16 -25.43 0.49 -6.37
CA LYS A 16 -25.73 -0.90 -6.73
C LYS A 16 -27.00 -1.41 -6.07
N THR A 17 -27.20 -1.09 -4.78
CA THR A 17 -28.40 -1.50 -4.04
C THR A 17 -29.65 -0.77 -4.54
N ARG A 18 -29.54 0.53 -4.82
CA ARG A 18 -30.69 1.36 -5.20
C ARG A 18 -31.03 1.32 -6.69
N PHE A 19 -30.04 1.06 -7.54
CA PHE A 19 -30.20 1.02 -9.00
C PHE A 19 -29.57 -0.24 -9.61
N PRO A 20 -30.13 -1.43 -9.33
CA PRO A 20 -29.58 -2.71 -9.82
C PRO A 20 -29.53 -2.78 -11.35
N TYR A 21 -30.48 -2.14 -12.04
CA TYR A 21 -30.54 -2.08 -13.51
C TYR A 21 -29.46 -1.17 -14.15
N ALA A 22 -28.83 -0.30 -13.35
CA ALA A 22 -27.79 0.62 -13.82
C ALA A 22 -26.38 0.09 -13.57
N THR A 23 -26.24 -1.13 -13.03
CA THR A 23 -24.93 -1.71 -12.65
C THR A 23 -23.93 -1.73 -13.80
N ALA A 24 -24.38 -1.94 -15.04
CA ALA A 24 -23.52 -1.92 -16.23
C ALA A 24 -23.00 -0.52 -16.59
N ARG A 25 -23.67 0.55 -16.15
CA ARG A 25 -23.29 1.96 -16.39
C ARG A 25 -22.57 2.59 -15.20
N LEU A 26 -22.53 1.91 -14.06
CA LEU A 26 -21.85 2.41 -12.87
C LEU A 26 -20.33 2.31 -13.06
N PRO A 27 -19.57 3.38 -12.75
CA PRO A 27 -18.12 3.30 -12.77
C PRO A 27 -17.63 2.33 -11.68
N CYS A 28 -16.54 1.62 -11.95
CA CYS A 28 -15.85 0.86 -10.90
C CYS A 28 -15.17 1.83 -9.91
N THR A 29 -14.88 1.36 -8.68
CA THR A 29 -14.31 2.23 -7.65
C THR A 29 -12.98 2.84 -8.07
N THR A 30 -12.14 2.07 -8.78
CA THR A 30 -10.87 2.56 -9.31
C THR A 30 -11.08 3.71 -10.30
N THR A 31 -12.07 3.61 -11.19
CA THR A 31 -12.45 4.70 -12.11
C THR A 31 -12.97 5.92 -11.36
N LEU A 32 -13.76 5.73 -10.32
CA LEU A 32 -14.25 6.84 -9.51
C LEU A 32 -13.11 7.57 -8.79
N TYR A 33 -12.16 6.83 -8.21
CA TYR A 33 -10.92 7.39 -7.66
C TYR A 33 -10.08 8.08 -8.73
N HIS A 34 -10.02 7.53 -9.95
CA HIS A 34 -9.31 8.13 -11.07
C HIS A 34 -9.93 9.48 -11.45
N TRP A 35 -11.25 9.57 -11.58
CA TRP A 35 -11.97 10.81 -11.90
C TRP A 35 -11.79 11.90 -10.84
N ILE A 36 -11.76 11.53 -9.56
CA ILE A 36 -11.42 12.43 -8.45
C ILE A 36 -9.97 12.90 -8.55
N HIS A 37 -9.05 12.01 -8.93
CA HIS A 37 -7.63 12.34 -9.06
C HIS A 37 -7.35 13.32 -10.19
N ILE A 38 -7.99 13.14 -11.36
CA ILE A 38 -7.85 14.05 -12.52
C ILE A 38 -8.72 15.31 -12.39
N GLY A 39 -9.57 15.40 -11.37
CA GLY A 39 -10.35 16.61 -11.07
C GLY A 39 -11.58 16.85 -11.97
N ILE A 40 -12.09 15.81 -12.64
CA ILE A 40 -13.34 15.91 -13.43
C ILE A 40 -14.56 16.06 -12.51
N MET A 41 -14.50 15.50 -11.30
CA MET A 41 -15.56 15.61 -10.31
C MET A 41 -15.39 16.83 -9.40
N ARG A 42 -16.51 17.32 -8.87
CA ARG A 42 -16.51 18.37 -7.82
C ARG A 42 -15.79 17.92 -6.55
N THR A 43 -15.84 16.62 -6.24
CA THR A 43 -15.13 16.01 -5.11
C THR A 43 -13.62 16.02 -5.36
N LYS A 44 -12.85 16.62 -4.44
CA LYS A 44 -11.40 16.63 -4.46
C LYS A 44 -10.84 15.64 -3.44
N ASN A 45 -9.56 15.29 -3.59
CA ASN A 45 -8.88 14.43 -2.64
C ASN A 45 -8.86 15.00 -1.20
N ILE A 46 -8.93 16.32 -1.04
CA ILE A 46 -9.02 16.98 0.27
C ILE A 46 -10.34 16.70 0.98
N ASP A 47 -11.41 16.44 0.21
CA ASP A 47 -12.75 16.17 0.74
C ASP A 47 -12.86 14.70 1.18
N LEU A 48 -11.92 13.84 0.76
CA LEU A 48 -11.81 12.47 1.23
C LEU A 48 -10.94 12.42 2.49
N LEU A 49 -11.55 12.63 3.66
CA LEU A 49 -10.87 12.58 4.97
C LEU A 49 -10.06 11.28 5.18
N GLU A 50 -10.57 10.14 4.70
CA GLU A 50 -9.85 8.86 4.75
C GLU A 50 -8.53 8.88 3.97
N LYS A 51 -8.45 9.63 2.86
CA LYS A 51 -7.25 9.72 2.04
C LYS A 51 -6.22 10.64 2.66
N VAL A 52 -6.66 11.75 3.26
CA VAL A 52 -5.78 12.70 3.95
C VAL A 52 -5.19 12.09 5.24
N SER A 53 -5.96 11.27 5.96
CA SER A 53 -5.52 10.57 7.18
C SER A 53 -4.45 9.49 6.91
N ARG A 54 -4.50 8.84 5.75
CA ARG A 54 -3.53 7.79 5.39
C ARG A 54 -2.17 8.42 5.08
N ALA A 55 -1.23 8.29 6.02
CA ALA A 55 0.16 8.63 5.76
C ALA A 55 0.67 7.84 4.54
N PRO A 56 1.33 8.49 3.55
CA PRO A 56 1.88 7.79 2.41
C PRO A 56 2.86 6.72 2.90
N ARG A 57 2.81 5.54 2.28
CA ARG A 57 3.74 4.46 2.61
C ARG A 57 5.16 4.99 2.44
N LYS A 58 5.92 5.04 3.53
CA LYS A 58 7.33 5.47 3.51
C LYS A 58 8.08 4.62 2.47
N THR A 59 8.44 5.24 1.35
CA THR A 59 9.29 4.70 0.29
C THR A 59 10.69 4.52 0.85
N GLY A 60 10.90 3.42 1.59
CA GLY A 60 12.13 3.18 2.34
C GLY A 60 12.11 1.91 3.18
N ARG A 61 10.93 1.34 3.48
CA ARG A 61 10.81 0.02 4.15
C ARG A 61 11.35 -1.18 3.35
N HIS A 62 11.83 -0.97 2.12
CA HIS A 62 12.57 -1.99 1.37
C HIS A 62 14.03 -2.12 1.84
N GLY A 63 14.58 -1.12 2.54
CA GLY A 63 15.85 -1.23 3.24
C GLY A 63 15.62 -1.64 4.69
N LYS A 64 15.25 -2.90 4.96
CA LYS A 64 15.40 -3.43 6.32
C LYS A 64 16.89 -3.34 6.66
N ALA A 65 17.27 -2.35 7.47
CA ALA A 65 18.64 -2.17 7.96
C ALA A 65 19.17 -3.42 8.67
N ASN A 66 18.27 -4.28 9.17
CA ASN A 66 18.59 -5.55 9.79
C ASN A 66 18.67 -6.71 8.77
N LYS A 67 19.47 -6.58 7.71
CA LYS A 67 19.91 -7.76 6.96
C LYS A 67 20.98 -8.46 7.79
N ARG A 68 20.80 -9.77 8.06
CA ARG A 68 21.81 -10.59 8.76
C ARG A 68 23.12 -10.50 7.97
N LYS A 69 24.19 -9.98 8.59
CA LYS A 69 25.54 -10.11 8.03
C LYS A 69 25.94 -11.58 8.19
N LEU A 70 26.05 -12.31 7.09
CA LEU A 70 26.63 -13.65 7.12
C LEU A 70 28.13 -13.52 7.40
N GLY A 71 28.66 -14.37 8.28
CA GLY A 71 30.09 -14.45 8.51
C GLY A 71 30.83 -15.04 7.31
N THR A 72 32.16 -15.07 7.37
CA THR A 72 33.01 -15.73 6.38
C THR A 72 32.72 -17.24 6.31
N SER A 73 32.83 -17.81 5.10
CA SER A 73 32.68 -19.26 4.88
C SER A 73 33.65 -20.06 5.74
N ILE A 74 33.26 -21.26 6.15
CA ILE A 74 34.09 -22.19 6.93
C ILE A 74 35.38 -22.54 6.15
N GLU A 75 35.30 -22.58 4.82
CA GLU A 75 36.44 -22.86 3.94
C GLU A 75 37.51 -21.75 3.93
N ALA A 76 37.14 -20.52 4.25
CA ALA A 76 38.06 -19.39 4.33
C ALA A 76 38.80 -19.33 5.69
N ARG A 77 38.54 -20.29 6.58
CA ARG A 77 39.19 -20.34 7.89
C ARG A 77 40.68 -20.66 7.70
N PRO A 78 41.58 -19.94 8.37
CA PRO A 78 43.00 -20.21 8.26
C PRO A 78 43.37 -21.57 8.90
N LYS A 79 44.20 -22.34 8.19
CA LYS A 79 44.57 -23.73 8.53
C LYS A 79 45.22 -23.90 9.90
N HIS A 80 45.85 -22.85 10.43
CA HIS A 80 46.49 -22.89 11.75
C HIS A 80 45.49 -23.12 12.90
N ILE A 81 44.18 -22.93 12.66
CA ILE A 81 43.14 -23.15 13.66
C ILE A 81 42.74 -24.64 13.77
N GLU A 82 43.00 -25.45 12.75
CA GLU A 82 42.76 -26.91 12.82
C GLU A 82 43.77 -27.61 13.74
N VAL A 83 44.89 -26.96 14.04
CA VAL A 83 45.94 -27.49 14.90
C VAL A 83 45.51 -27.31 16.36
N LYS A 84 44.79 -28.29 16.91
CA LYS A 84 44.57 -28.39 18.35
C LYS A 84 45.89 -28.76 19.03
N ASN A 85 46.54 -27.80 19.68
CA ASN A 85 47.53 -28.11 20.71
C ASN A 85 46.77 -28.62 21.94
N ILE A 86 46.86 -29.92 22.17
CA ILE A 86 46.42 -30.57 23.39
C ILE A 86 47.58 -30.39 24.37
N PHE A 87 47.36 -29.60 25.42
CA PHE A 87 48.27 -29.49 26.56
C PHE A 87 48.16 -30.72 27.46
#